data_AF-A0A1Y1MPT9-F1
#
_entry.id   AF-A0A1Y1MPT9-F1
#
_cell.length_a   1.000
_cell.length_b   1.000
_cell.length_c   1.000
_cell.angle_alpha   90.00
_cell.angle_beta   90.00
_cell.angle_gamma   90.00
#
_symmetry.space_group_name_H-M   'P 1'
#
loop_
_entity.id
_entity.type
_entity.pdbx_description
1 polymer ?
#
loop_
_entity_poly.entity_id
_entity_poly.type
_entity_poly.pdbx_seq_one_letter_code
_entity_poly.pdbx_strand_id
1 'polypeptide(L)'
;MRVLVLLSAGLVLTLAQNSALLDKFIAGNQRFSVELYKQVKKTTDGNFLINPLSLQMIMSLALTEESGEDFQKIFSTLQRPEATLEESMEMFTQIVANLDNTGDSTIASANKIFVKKGLE
;
A
#
# COMPACT_ATOMS: atom_id res chain seq x y z
N MET A 1 -18.59 33.77 -12.62
CA MET A 1 -17.12 33.69 -12.73
C MET A 1 -16.46 33.24 -11.43
N ARG A 2 -16.73 33.85 -10.26
CA ARG A 2 -16.13 33.44 -8.97
C ARG A 2 -16.40 31.97 -8.56
N VAL A 3 -17.60 31.46 -8.79
CA VAL A 3 -17.96 30.06 -8.48
C VAL A 3 -17.25 29.05 -9.39
N LEU A 4 -17.06 29.38 -10.68
CA LEU A 4 -16.33 28.52 -11.63
C LEU A 4 -14.83 28.47 -11.33
N VAL A 5 -14.24 29.57 -10.86
CA VAL A 5 -12.83 29.62 -10.42
C VAL A 5 -12.62 28.79 -9.15
N LEU A 6 -13.58 28.79 -8.22
CA LEU A 6 -13.50 27.98 -7.00
C LEU A 6 -13.66 26.47 -7.28
N LEU A 7 -14.56 26.08 -8.19
CA LEU A 7 -14.74 24.68 -8.61
C LEU A 7 -13.51 24.13 -9.34
N SER A 8 -12.92 24.92 -10.25
CA SER A 8 -11.70 24.51 -10.95
C SER A 8 -10.49 24.42 -10.03
N ALA A 9 -10.34 25.34 -9.06
CA ALA A 9 -9.28 25.26 -8.06
C ALA A 9 -9.41 24.01 -7.16
N GLY A 10 -10.63 23.65 -6.74
CA GLY A 10 -10.88 22.44 -5.94
C GLY A 10 -10.55 21.15 -6.69
N LEU A 11 -10.83 21.10 -8.00
CA LEU A 11 -10.47 19.95 -8.85
C LEU A 11 -8.95 19.82 -9.04
N VAL A 12 -8.23 20.93 -9.22
CA VAL A 12 -6.77 20.92 -9.36
C VAL A 12 -6.08 20.50 -8.06
N LEU A 13 -6.59 20.95 -6.91
CA LEU A 13 -6.07 20.57 -5.58
C LEU A 13 -6.21 19.07 -5.30
N THR A 14 -7.38 18.50 -5.59
CA THR A 14 -7.63 17.05 -5.39
C THR A 14 -6.77 16.18 -6.30
N LEU A 15 -6.59 16.56 -7.57
CA LEU A 15 -5.70 15.85 -8.49
C LEU A 15 -4.22 15.92 -8.06
N ALA A 16 -3.76 17.09 -7.60
CA ALA A 16 -2.38 17.27 -7.14
C ALA A 16 -2.08 16.52 -5.82
N GLN A 17 -3.06 16.42 -4.91
CA GLN A 17 -2.93 15.61 -3.70
C GLN A 17 -2.84 14.12 -4.03
N ASN A 18 -3.69 13.62 -4.93
CA ASN A 18 -3.65 12.23 -5.38
C ASN A 18 -2.32 11.87 -6.06
N SER A 19 -1.73 12.76 -6.86
CA SER A 19 -0.43 12.49 -7.47
C SER A 19 0.70 12.43 -6.44
N ALA A 20 0.71 13.35 -5.47
CA ALA A 20 1.73 13.35 -4.42
C ALA A 20 1.65 12.11 -3.51
N LEU A 21 0.43 11.67 -3.20
CA LEU A 21 0.19 10.45 -2.42
C LEU A 21 0.66 9.20 -3.19
N LEU A 22 0.35 9.12 -4.48
CA LEU A 22 0.81 8.04 -5.36
C LEU A 22 2.34 7.99 -5.43
N ASP A 23 3.01 9.13 -5.57
CA ASP A 23 4.47 9.20 -5.63
C ASP A 23 5.13 8.69 -4.34
N LYS A 24 4.61 9.12 -3.18
CA LYS A 24 5.06 8.64 -1.86
C LYS A 24 4.88 7.13 -1.74
N PHE A 25 3.73 6.61 -2.17
CA PHE A 25 3.43 5.18 -2.12
C PHE A 25 4.37 4.37 -3.02
N ILE A 26 4.60 4.81 -4.26
CA ILE A 26 5.52 4.17 -5.21
C ILE A 26 6.93 4.13 -4.62
N ALA A 27 7.43 5.26 -4.10
CA ALA A 27 8.77 5.33 -3.52
C ALA A 27 8.91 4.41 -2.28
N GLY A 28 7.88 4.35 -1.43
CA GLY A 28 7.78 3.41 -0.32
C GLY A 28 7.81 1.94 -0.77
N ASN A 29 6.98 1.57 -1.75
CA ASN A 29 6.91 0.21 -2.30
C ASN A 29 8.22 -0.23 -2.96
N GLN A 30 8.84 0.63 -3.78
CA GLN A 30 10.12 0.32 -4.42
C GLN A 30 11.21 0.01 -3.39
N ARG A 31 11.29 0.83 -2.35
CA ARG A 31 12.27 0.66 -1.28
C ARG A 31 12.03 -0.63 -0.50
N PHE A 32 10.79 -0.89 -0.11
CA PHE A 32 10.41 -2.13 0.56
C PHE A 32 10.75 -3.35 -0.31
N SER A 33 10.43 -3.30 -1.60
CA SER A 33 10.70 -4.38 -2.57
C SER A 33 12.19 -4.70 -2.66
N VAL A 34 13.04 -3.68 -2.71
CA VAL A 34 14.51 -3.85 -2.76
C VAL A 34 15.03 -4.47 -1.47
N GLU A 35 14.57 -4.00 -0.30
CA GLU A 35 15.03 -4.56 0.98
C GLU A 35 14.53 -5.99 1.18
N LEU A 36 13.27 -6.28 0.81
CA LEU A 36 12.71 -7.63 0.86
C LEU A 36 13.50 -8.58 -0.04
N TYR A 37 13.79 -8.18 -1.28
CA TYR A 37 14.63 -8.95 -2.20
C TYR A 37 16.00 -9.26 -1.58
N LYS A 38 16.66 -8.25 -1.00
CA LYS A 38 17.96 -8.43 -0.34
C LYS A 38 17.90 -9.43 0.81
N GLN A 39 16.83 -9.43 1.60
CA GLN A 39 16.68 -10.39 2.70
C GLN A 39 16.41 -11.80 2.20
N VAL A 40 15.49 -11.98 1.23
CA VAL A 40 15.17 -13.30 0.70
C VAL A 40 16.36 -13.92 -0.06
N LYS A 41 17.14 -13.11 -0.77
CA LYS A 41 18.33 -13.60 -1.47
C LYS A 41 19.39 -14.18 -0.53
N LYS A 42 19.47 -13.71 0.72
CA LYS A 42 20.41 -14.24 1.73
C LYS A 42 20.04 -15.64 2.21
N THR A 43 18.76 -15.98 2.18
CA THR A 43 18.23 -17.23 2.74
C THR A 43 17.81 -18.22 1.66
N THR A 44 17.75 -17.80 0.39
CA THR A 44 17.29 -18.61 -0.73
C THR A 44 18.40 -18.84 -1.74
N ASP A 45 18.72 -20.12 -1.93
CA ASP A 45 19.55 -20.61 -3.02
C ASP A 45 18.68 -20.97 -4.22
N GLY A 46 19.12 -20.57 -5.42
CA GLY A 46 18.36 -20.74 -6.66
C GLY A 46 17.35 -19.62 -6.93
N ASN A 47 16.35 -19.92 -7.75
CA ASN A 47 15.36 -18.95 -8.22
C ASN A 47 14.28 -18.70 -7.17
N PHE A 48 13.83 -17.46 -7.04
CA PHE A 48 12.69 -17.09 -6.22
C PHE A 48 11.83 -16.03 -6.91
N LEU A 49 10.54 -16.05 -6.60
CA LEU A 49 9.57 -15.06 -7.03
C LEU A 49 8.85 -14.54 -5.79
N ILE A 50 8.74 -13.22 -5.69
CA ILE A 50 8.04 -12.55 -4.57
C ILE A 50 7.17 -11.47 -5.18
N ASN A 51 5.98 -11.28 -4.60
CA ASN A 51 5.12 -10.12 -4.86
C ASN A 51 5.14 -9.20 -3.63
N PRO A 52 6.02 -8.17 -3.60
CA PRO A 52 6.12 -7.26 -2.46
C PRO A 52 4.82 -6.49 -2.19
N LEU A 53 4.08 -6.14 -3.24
CA LEU A 53 2.81 -5.42 -3.11
C LEU A 53 1.76 -6.24 -2.34
N SER A 54 1.66 -7.54 -2.63
CA SER A 54 0.75 -8.45 -1.90
C SER A 54 1.11 -8.55 -0.42
N LEU A 55 2.40 -8.61 -0.11
CA LEU A 55 2.87 -8.64 1.28
C LEU A 55 2.57 -7.34 2.01
N GLN A 56 2.79 -6.18 1.38
CA GLN A 56 2.42 -4.91 1.98
C GLN A 56 0.91 -4.79 2.23
N MET A 57 0.06 -5.25 1.29
CA MET A 57 -1.39 -5.24 1.46
C MET A 57 -1.84 -6.02 2.71
N ILE A 58 -1.42 -7.29 2.85
CA ILE A 58 -1.85 -8.11 4.00
C ILE A 58 -1.30 -7.58 5.33
N MET A 59 -0.08 -7.03 5.33
CA MET A 59 0.49 -6.43 6.53
C MET A 59 -0.22 -5.13 6.91
N SER A 60 -0.54 -4.26 5.95
CA SER A 60 -1.33 -3.07 6.22
C SER A 60 -2.74 -3.40 6.72
N LEU A 61 -3.35 -4.50 6.26
CA LEU A 61 -4.61 -5.00 6.81
C LEU A 61 -4.46 -5.54 8.24
N ALA A 62 -3.38 -6.24 8.55
CA ALA A 62 -3.12 -6.69 9.92
C ALA A 62 -2.90 -5.52 10.91
N LEU A 63 -2.37 -4.39 10.40
CA LEU A 63 -2.06 -3.22 11.21
C LEU A 63 -3.26 -2.34 11.56
N THR A 64 -4.46 -2.61 11.04
CA THR A 64 -5.65 -1.79 11.34
C THR A 64 -6.19 -2.00 12.76
N GLU A 65 -5.72 -3.02 13.47
CA GLU A 65 -6.25 -3.42 14.79
C GLU A 65 -5.27 -3.16 15.96
N GLU A 66 -4.00 -2.81 15.71
CA GLU A 66 -2.97 -2.75 16.75
C GLU A 66 -2.46 -1.32 17.01
N SER A 67 -2.86 -0.74 18.15
CA SER A 67 -2.48 0.61 18.60
C SER A 67 -1.17 0.67 19.42
N GLY A 68 -0.24 -0.26 19.23
CA GLY A 68 0.97 -0.41 20.06
C GLY A 68 2.27 0.19 19.45
N GLU A 69 3.23 0.57 20.30
CA GLU A 69 4.55 1.10 19.90
C GLU A 69 5.38 0.11 19.05
N ASP A 70 5.29 -1.20 19.32
CA ASP A 70 5.95 -2.24 18.53
C ASP A 70 5.42 -2.30 17.08
N PHE A 71 4.17 -1.88 16.87
CA PHE A 71 3.50 -1.94 15.58
C PHE A 71 3.77 -0.72 14.70
N GLN A 72 3.97 0.46 15.30
CA GLN A 72 4.54 1.61 14.55
C GLN A 72 5.94 1.29 14.02
N LYS A 73 6.70 0.45 14.71
CA LYS A 73 8.01 -0.01 14.26
C LYS A 73 7.92 -0.95 13.05
N ILE A 74 6.92 -1.84 13.02
CA ILE A 74 6.63 -2.68 11.85
C ILE A 74 6.19 -1.78 10.69
N PHE A 75 5.23 -0.89 10.90
CA PHE A 75 4.72 0.01 9.86
C PHE A 75 5.82 0.91 9.27
N SER A 76 6.66 1.52 10.11
CA SER A 76 7.81 2.33 9.66
C SER A 76 8.88 1.52 8.91
N THR A 77 8.95 0.21 9.15
CA THR A 77 9.80 -0.71 8.38
C THR A 77 9.19 -1.06 7.03
N LEU A 78 7.85 -1.18 6.96
CA LEU A 78 7.09 -1.41 5.73
C LEU A 78 7.06 -0.20 4.81
N GLN A 79 7.15 0.98 5.41
CA GLN A 79 7.12 2.28 4.76
C GLN A 79 8.04 3.23 5.49
N ARG A 80 9.31 3.26 5.06
CA ARG A 80 10.19 4.38 5.44
C ARG A 80 9.43 5.68 5.13
N PRO A 81 9.46 6.68 6.03
CA PRO A 81 8.39 7.62 6.37
C PRO A 81 7.94 8.59 5.26
N GLU A 82 7.43 8.07 4.15
CA GLU A 82 6.92 8.89 3.04
C GLU A 82 5.38 8.89 3.00
N ALA A 83 4.74 7.82 3.48
CA ALA A 83 3.29 7.72 3.66
C ALA A 83 2.92 7.24 5.08
N THR A 84 1.78 7.69 5.59
CA THR A 84 1.15 7.22 6.83
C THR A 84 0.33 5.94 6.60
N LEU A 85 -0.10 5.28 7.68
CA LEU A 85 -0.96 4.07 7.59
C LEU A 85 -2.27 4.38 6.87
N GLU A 86 -2.88 5.53 7.18
CA GLU A 86 -4.11 6.00 6.54
C GLU A 86 -3.90 6.26 5.03
N GLU A 87 -2.86 7.04 4.69
CA GLU A 87 -2.45 7.31 3.30
C GLU A 87 -2.23 6.01 2.50
N SER A 88 -1.76 4.97 3.19
CA SER A 88 -1.49 3.67 2.57
C SER A 88 -2.73 2.83 2.36
N MET A 89 -3.63 2.80 3.33
CA MET A 89 -4.92 2.13 3.21
C MET A 89 -5.76 2.75 2.10
N GLU A 90 -5.72 4.08 1.97
CA GLU A 90 -6.34 4.80 0.86
C GLU A 90 -5.76 4.32 -0.48
N MET A 91 -4.43 4.30 -0.60
CA MET A 91 -3.77 3.83 -1.83
C MET A 91 -4.06 2.36 -2.15
N PHE A 92 -4.09 1.47 -1.16
CA PHE A 92 -4.44 0.06 -1.40
C PHE A 92 -5.88 -0.09 -1.87
N THR A 93 -6.81 0.72 -1.35
CA THR A 93 -8.20 0.74 -1.83
C THR A 93 -8.26 1.16 -3.29
N GLN A 94 -7.52 2.20 -3.67
CA GLN A 94 -7.42 2.64 -5.07
C GLN A 94 -6.77 1.58 -5.97
N ILE A 95 -5.71 0.90 -5.51
CA ILE A 95 -5.04 -0.15 -6.26
C ILE A 95 -5.99 -1.32 -6.52
N VAL A 96 -6.64 -1.84 -5.48
CA VAL A 96 -7.59 -2.96 -5.60
C VAL A 96 -8.72 -2.63 -6.56
N ALA A 97 -9.28 -1.42 -6.50
CA ALA A 97 -10.32 -0.97 -7.43
C ALA A 97 -9.86 -0.91 -8.90
N ASN A 98 -8.55 -0.80 -9.14
CA ASN A 98 -7.97 -0.77 -10.48
C ASN A 98 -7.44 -2.14 -10.97
N LEU A 99 -7.36 -3.16 -10.10
CA LEU A 99 -6.92 -4.50 -10.51
C LEU A 99 -7.89 -5.16 -11.52
N ASP A 100 -9.17 -4.82 -11.43
CA ASP A 100 -10.22 -5.31 -12.36
C ASP A 100 -10.18 -4.61 -13.73
N ASN A 101 -9.39 -3.55 -13.89
CA ASN A 101 -9.33 -2.72 -15.10
C ASN A 101 -8.02 -2.92 -15.89
N THR A 102 -7.63 -4.17 -16.13
CA THR A 102 -6.34 -4.53 -16.74
C THR A 102 -6.38 -4.80 -18.25
N GLY A 103 -7.50 -4.48 -18.91
CA GLY A 103 -7.68 -4.69 -20.36
C GLY A 103 -7.68 -6.18 -20.71
N ASP A 104 -6.77 -6.60 -21.60
CA ASP A 104 -6.61 -8.01 -22.00
C ASP A 104 -5.78 -8.84 -21.01
N SER A 105 -5.18 -8.19 -19.99
CA SER A 105 -4.44 -8.87 -18.93
C SER A 105 -5.34 -9.24 -17.77
N THR A 106 -4.93 -10.21 -16.95
CA THR A 106 -5.65 -10.56 -15.72
C THR A 106 -4.70 -10.48 -14.54
N ILE A 107 -5.03 -9.64 -13.56
CA ILE A 107 -4.36 -9.60 -12.26
C ILE A 107 -5.42 -9.90 -11.19
N ALA A 108 -5.38 -11.12 -10.67
CA ALA A 108 -6.24 -11.53 -9.56
C ALA A 108 -5.47 -11.47 -8.24
N SER A 109 -6.03 -10.80 -7.24
CA SER A 109 -5.46 -10.73 -5.89
C SER A 109 -6.58 -10.80 -4.86
N ALA A 110 -6.35 -11.53 -3.77
CA ALA A 110 -7.30 -11.63 -2.67
C ALA A 110 -6.54 -11.73 -1.35
N ASN A 111 -7.03 -11.01 -0.33
CA ASN A 111 -6.52 -11.07 1.03
C ASN A 111 -7.53 -11.81 1.91
N LYS A 112 -7.05 -12.67 2.81
CA LYS A 112 -7.89 -13.41 3.76
C LYS A 112 -7.22 -13.48 5.13
N ILE A 113 -7.96 -13.08 6.16
CA ILE A 113 -7.54 -13.18 7.57
C ILE A 113 -8.35 -14.31 8.22
N PHE A 114 -7.66 -15.20 8.92
CA PHE A 114 -8.29 -16.26 9.71
C PHE A 114 -8.11 -15.95 11.18
N VAL A 115 -9.22 -15.72 11.88
CA VAL A 115 -9.23 -15.50 13.33
C VAL A 115 -9.51 -16.81 14.08
N LYS A 116 -8.86 -16.97 15.24
CA LYS A 116 -9.12 -18.13 16.10
C LYS A 116 -10.56 -18.09 16.59
N LYS A 117 -11.25 -19.22 16.53
CA LYS A 117 -12.61 -19.35 17.07
C LYS A 117 -12.62 -18.98 18.56
N GLY A 118 -13.49 -18.04 18.93
CA GLY A 118 -13.64 -17.55 20.31
C GLY A 118 -12.71 -16.41 20.69
N LEU A 119 -12.05 -15.77 19.71
CA LEU A 119 -11.46 -14.44 19.88
C LEU A 119 -12.62 -13.43 19.69
N GLU A 120 -12.99 -12.73 20.77
CA GLU A 120 -13.85 -11.52 20.72
C GLU A 120 -12.98 -10.27 20.73
#